data_AF-A0A1G3BXN4-F1
#
_entry.id   AF-A0A1G3BXN4-F1
#
_cell.length_a   1.000
_cell.length_b   1.000
_cell.length_c   1.000
_cell.angle_alpha   90.00
_cell.angle_beta   90.00
_cell.angle_gamma   90.00
#
_symmetry.space_group_name_H-M   'P 1'
#
loop_
_entity.id
_entity.type
_entity.pdbx_description
1 polymer ?
#
loop_
_entity_poly.entity_id
_entity_poly.type
_entity_poly.pdbx_seq_one_letter_code
_entity_poly.pdbx_strand_id
1 'polypeptide(L)'
;MAKKRSKFLMIWVITAVVCLFLFLKYASPKIFQVLMAKDHTMPTPSTLMMWYMIMGILAGLVYATTSNQKFADFLGFLLPGGGPTIKILLQKVLFIGFPVIVGWFVYSWSIPGAASPVELRIQHPTLPQEFEKL
;
A
#
# COMPACT_ATOMS: atom_id res chain seq x y z
N MET A 1 -9.55 13.48 -36.78
CA MET A 1 -9.16 13.88 -35.40
C MET A 1 -9.27 12.68 -34.47
N ALA A 2 -8.16 12.00 -34.17
CA ALA A 2 -8.16 10.87 -33.25
C ALA A 2 -8.28 11.40 -31.81
N LYS A 3 -9.37 11.04 -31.13
CA LYS A 3 -9.64 11.40 -29.73
C LYS A 3 -8.48 10.86 -28.88
N LYS A 4 -7.58 11.75 -28.44
CA LYS A 4 -6.41 11.45 -27.60
C LYS A 4 -6.91 10.95 -26.25
N ARG A 5 -7.26 9.66 -26.16
CA ARG A 5 -7.66 9.02 -24.91
C ARG A 5 -6.44 9.05 -24.01
N SER A 6 -6.44 9.93 -23.01
CA SER A 6 -5.56 9.81 -21.86
C SER A 6 -5.93 8.50 -21.14
N LYS A 7 -5.23 7.41 -21.47
CA LYS A 7 -5.43 6.13 -20.81
C LYS A 7 -4.38 6.01 -19.73
N PHE A 8 -4.63 6.66 -18.60
CA PHE A 8 -3.82 6.44 -17.41
C PHE A 8 -4.12 5.03 -16.87
N LEU A 9 -3.42 4.01 -17.34
CA LEU A 9 -3.78 2.60 -17.11
C LEU A 9 -3.68 2.21 -15.64
N MET A 10 -2.75 2.83 -14.91
CA MET A 10 -2.57 2.58 -13.48
C MET A 10 -3.82 2.88 -12.65
N ILE A 11 -4.59 3.94 -12.94
CA ILE A 11 -5.80 4.19 -12.14
C ILE A 11 -6.84 3.11 -12.35
N TRP A 12 -6.96 2.58 -13.56
CA TRP A 12 -7.87 1.48 -13.84
C TRP A 12 -7.46 0.21 -13.10
N VAL A 13 -6.16 -0.06 -13.02
CA VAL A 13 -5.63 -1.17 -12.22
C VAL A 13 -5.92 -0.97 -10.73
N ILE A 14 -5.66 0.22 -10.19
CA ILE A 14 -5.96 0.56 -8.80
C ILE A 14 -7.46 0.43 -8.53
N THR A 15 -8.31 0.99 -9.39
CA THR A 15 -9.77 0.88 -9.26
C THR A 15 -10.22 -0.57 -9.30
N ALA A 16 -9.67 -1.41 -10.19
CA ALA A 16 -10.01 -2.83 -10.24
C ALA A 16 -9.62 -3.56 -8.95
N VAL A 17 -8.44 -3.28 -8.39
CA VAL A 17 -7.97 -3.86 -7.12
C VAL A 17 -8.84 -3.38 -5.95
N VAL A 18 -9.23 -2.10 -5.91
CA VAL A 18 -10.15 -1.56 -4.90
C VAL A 18 -11.53 -2.18 -5.04
N CYS A 19 -12.06 -2.33 -6.26
CA CYS A 19 -13.34 -3.01 -6.49
C CYS A 19 -13.29 -4.47 -6.04
N LEU A 20 -12.20 -5.19 -6.33
CA LEU A 20 -11.99 -6.55 -5.84
C LEU A 20 -11.98 -6.60 -4.31
N PHE A 21 -11.26 -5.67 -3.65
CA PHE A 21 -11.25 -5.56 -2.20
C PHE A 21 -12.66 -5.34 -1.63
N LEU A 22 -13.41 -4.39 -2.18
CA LEU A 22 -14.77 -4.08 -1.72
C LEU A 22 -15.71 -5.27 -1.95
N PHE A 23 -15.58 -5.95 -3.08
CA PHE A 23 -16.34 -7.16 -3.38
C PHE A 23 -16.06 -8.24 -2.33
N LEU A 24 -14.80 -8.56 -2.08
CA LEU A 24 -14.42 -9.59 -1.11
C LEU A 24 -14.80 -9.18 0.32
N LYS A 25 -14.70 -7.91 0.69
CA LYS A 25 -14.99 -7.46 2.05
C LYS A 25 -16.48 -7.33 2.36
N TYR A 26 -17.29 -6.92 1.38
CA TYR A 26 -18.69 -6.56 1.61
C TYR A 26 -19.70 -7.42 0.85
N ALA A 27 -19.43 -7.71 -0.43
CA ALA A 27 -20.37 -8.49 -1.24
C ALA A 27 -20.25 -10.00 -0.95
N SER A 28 -19.04 -10.53 -0.93
CA SER A 28 -18.77 -11.96 -0.70
C SER A 28 -19.40 -12.49 0.60
N PRO A 29 -19.31 -11.82 1.76
CA PRO A 29 -19.93 -12.30 3.00
C PRO A 29 -21.45 -12.41 2.93
N LYS A 30 -22.10 -11.50 2.19
CA LYS A 30 -23.56 -11.49 1.99
C LYS A 30 -23.99 -12.57 1.01
N ILE A 31 -23.24 -12.77 -0.07
CA ILE A 31 -23.49 -13.84 -1.03
C ILE A 31 -23.39 -15.20 -0.32
N PHE A 32 -22.33 -15.44 0.46
CA PHE A 32 -22.17 -16.70 1.18
C PHE A 32 -23.21 -16.89 2.28
N GLN A 33 -23.64 -15.82 2.95
CA GLN A 33 -24.75 -15.87 3.90
C GLN A 33 -26.03 -16.44 3.25
N VAL A 34 -26.40 -15.92 2.08
CA VAL A 34 -27.60 -16.35 1.34
C VAL A 34 -27.44 -17.78 0.81
N LEU A 35 -26.30 -18.09 0.18
CA LEU A 35 -26.05 -19.41 -0.40
C LEU A 35 -26.03 -20.53 0.65
N MET A 36 -25.56 -20.24 1.86
CA MET A 36 -25.46 -21.21 2.95
C MET A 36 -26.66 -21.18 3.90
N ALA A 37 -27.67 -20.34 3.64
CA ALA A 37 -28.87 -20.15 4.46
C ALA A 37 -28.56 -19.94 5.95
N LYS A 38 -27.70 -18.95 6.26
CA LYS A 38 -27.25 -18.66 7.63
C LYS A 38 -27.74 -17.31 8.13
N ASP A 39 -28.00 -17.21 9.42
CA ASP A 39 -28.53 -15.99 10.05
C ASP A 39 -27.46 -14.90 10.27
N HIS A 40 -26.18 -15.27 10.18
CA HIS A 40 -25.05 -14.36 10.33
C HIS A 40 -24.22 -14.24 9.04
N THR A 41 -23.54 -13.11 8.86
CA THR A 41 -22.61 -12.92 7.75
C THR A 41 -21.41 -13.85 7.89
N MET A 42 -20.97 -14.45 6.79
CA MET A 42 -19.74 -15.23 6.75
C MET A 42 -18.57 -14.35 6.29
N PRO A 43 -17.76 -13.79 7.20
CA PRO A 43 -16.64 -12.96 6.78
C PRO A 43 -15.67 -13.78 5.94
N THR A 44 -15.16 -13.19 4.87
CA THR A 44 -14.15 -13.81 4.02
C THR A 44 -12.88 -14.04 4.84
N PRO A 45 -12.34 -15.28 4.89
CA PRO A 45 -11.13 -15.56 5.64
C PRO A 45 -9.98 -14.64 5.23
N SER A 46 -9.22 -14.12 6.20
CA SER A 46 -8.14 -13.16 5.97
C SER A 46 -7.07 -13.71 5.01
N THR A 47 -6.75 -14.99 5.13
CA THR A 47 -5.82 -15.68 4.22
C THR A 47 -6.35 -15.68 2.78
N LEU A 48 -7.64 -15.97 2.59
CA LEU A 48 -8.27 -15.99 1.27
C LEU A 48 -8.28 -14.58 0.65
N MET A 49 -8.63 -13.58 1.46
CA MET A 49 -8.55 -12.17 1.10
C MET A 49 -7.14 -11.80 0.62
N MET A 50 -6.12 -12.18 1.37
CA MET A 50 -4.72 -11.92 1.02
C MET A 50 -4.36 -12.52 -0.34
N TRP A 51 -4.68 -13.80 -0.57
CA TRP A 51 -4.38 -14.49 -1.82
C TRP A 51 -5.02 -13.83 -3.04
N TYR A 52 -6.33 -13.54 -2.98
CA TYR A 52 -7.01 -12.89 -4.10
C TYR A 52 -6.51 -11.47 -4.35
N MET A 53 -6.16 -10.73 -3.31
CA MET A 53 -5.59 -9.39 -3.48
C MET A 53 -4.22 -9.44 -4.16
N ILE A 54 -3.35 -10.38 -3.76
CA ILE A 54 -2.06 -10.61 -4.44
C ILE A 54 -2.30 -10.96 -5.90
N MET A 55 -3.21 -11.89 -6.18
CA MET A 55 -3.53 -12.29 -7.56
C MET A 55 -4.12 -11.14 -8.38
N GLY A 56 -4.97 -10.29 -7.79
CA GLY A 56 -5.53 -9.11 -8.44
C GLY A 56 -4.46 -8.08 -8.82
N ILE A 57 -3.49 -7.86 -7.93
CA ILE A 57 -2.34 -7.00 -8.20
C ILE A 57 -1.48 -7.60 -9.32
N LEU A 58 -1.14 -8.89 -9.23
CA LEU A 58 -0.35 -9.58 -10.25
C LEU A 58 -1.04 -9.55 -11.62
N ALA A 59 -2.34 -9.80 -11.66
CA ALA A 59 -3.12 -9.71 -12.89
C ALA A 59 -3.07 -8.30 -13.51
N GLY A 60 -3.15 -7.26 -12.67
CA GLY A 60 -2.99 -5.86 -13.11
C GLY A 60 -1.61 -5.59 -13.69
N LEU A 61 -0.55 -6.10 -13.06
CA LEU A 61 0.83 -5.96 -13.52
C LEU A 61 1.06 -6.71 -14.84
N VAL A 62 0.63 -7.98 -14.93
CA VAL A 62 0.70 -8.79 -16.15
C VAL A 62 -0.08 -8.10 -17.28
N TYR A 63 -1.27 -7.56 -17.00
CA TYR A 63 -2.03 -6.82 -17.99
C TYR A 63 -1.30 -5.58 -18.50
N ALA A 64 -0.68 -4.81 -17.60
CA ALA A 64 0.10 -3.63 -17.94
C ALA A 64 1.33 -3.97 -18.79
N THR A 65 1.97 -5.12 -18.57
CA THR A 65 3.18 -5.55 -19.30
C THR A 65 2.88 -6.21 -20.65
N THR A 66 1.62 -6.46 -21.01
CA THR A 66 1.26 -7.07 -22.31
C THR A 66 1.64 -6.24 -23.54
N SER A 67 1.94 -4.95 -23.40
CA SER A 67 2.34 -4.07 -24.50
C SER A 67 3.17 -2.90 -24.02
N ASN A 68 4.17 -2.51 -24.79
CA ASN A 68 5.00 -1.33 -24.50
C ASN A 68 4.17 -0.06 -24.28
N GLN A 69 3.07 0.12 -25.04
CA GLN A 69 2.19 1.27 -24.86
C GLN A 69 1.46 1.22 -23.50
N LYS A 70 0.92 0.06 -23.13
CA LYS A 70 0.22 -0.11 -21.84
C LYS A 70 1.17 0.06 -20.67
N PHE A 71 2.41 -0.42 -20.82
CA PHE A 71 3.45 -0.29 -19.81
C PHE A 71 3.86 1.17 -19.63
N ALA A 72 4.06 1.91 -20.73
CA ALA A 72 4.32 3.35 -20.69
C ALA A 72 3.14 4.13 -20.07
N ASP A 73 1.91 3.76 -20.42
CA ASP A 73 0.68 4.35 -19.86
C ASP A 73 0.52 4.05 -18.35
N PHE A 74 0.97 2.88 -17.90
CA PHE A 74 1.00 2.48 -16.50
C PHE A 74 2.04 3.27 -15.70
N LEU A 75 3.26 3.40 -16.23
CA LEU A 75 4.36 4.15 -15.62
C LEU A 75 4.28 5.66 -15.87
N GLY A 76 3.26 6.12 -16.59
CA GLY A 76 3.13 7.52 -17.00
C GLY A 76 3.10 8.52 -15.85
N PHE A 77 2.88 8.09 -14.60
CA PHE A 77 2.96 8.92 -13.39
C PHE A 77 4.37 9.29 -12.95
N LEU A 78 5.40 8.53 -13.37
CA LEU A 78 6.79 8.79 -13.01
C LEU A 78 7.37 9.96 -13.80
N LEU A 79 6.88 10.20 -15.02
CA LEU A 79 7.40 11.23 -15.92
C LEU A 79 6.70 12.57 -15.70
N PRO A 80 7.46 13.68 -15.52
CA PRO A 80 6.90 15.02 -15.46
C PRO A 80 6.24 15.35 -16.81
N GLY A 81 4.97 15.71 -16.78
CA GLY A 81 4.26 16.08 -18.00
C GLY A 81 2.85 16.55 -17.68
N GLY A 82 2.42 17.61 -18.39
CA GLY A 82 1.06 18.15 -18.30
C GLY A 82 0.04 17.04 -18.57
N GLY A 83 -0.71 16.69 -17.54
CA GLY A 83 -1.65 15.57 -17.54
C GLY A 83 -2.77 15.79 -16.52
N PRO A 84 -3.66 14.81 -16.35
CA PRO A 84 -4.77 14.92 -15.41
C PRO A 84 -4.29 15.27 -14.00
N THR A 85 -5.03 16.09 -13.25
CA THR A 85 -4.71 16.50 -11.86
C THR A 85 -4.35 15.31 -10.96
N ILE A 86 -4.99 14.17 -11.20
CA ILE A 86 -4.76 12.90 -10.50
C ILE A 86 -3.34 12.35 -10.72
N LYS A 87 -2.79 12.46 -11.94
CA LYS A 87 -1.40 12.06 -12.25
C LYS A 87 -0.42 12.89 -11.42
N ILE A 88 -0.64 14.21 -11.36
CA ILE A 88 0.20 15.15 -10.60
C ILE A 88 0.12 14.84 -9.10
N LEU A 89 -1.07 14.54 -8.59
CA LEU A 89 -1.26 14.14 -7.19
C LEU A 89 -0.50 12.86 -6.88
N LEU A 90 -0.61 11.82 -7.71
CA LEU A 90 0.10 10.56 -7.48
C LEU A 90 1.62 10.73 -7.54
N GLN A 91 2.10 11.56 -8.47
CA GLN A 91 3.51 11.92 -8.56
C GLN A 91 3.99 12.62 -7.28
N LYS A 92 3.25 13.62 -6.79
CA LYS A 92 3.59 14.30 -5.53
C LYS A 92 3.58 13.37 -4.33
N VAL A 93 2.56 12.52 -4.22
CA VAL A 93 2.47 11.52 -3.13
C VAL A 93 3.67 10.56 -3.18
N LEU A 94 4.08 10.11 -4.35
CA LEU A 94 5.26 9.25 -4.47
C LEU A 94 6.54 10.02 -4.08
N PHE A 95 6.81 11.16 -4.74
CA PHE A 95 8.08 11.87 -4.56
C PHE A 95 8.24 12.55 -3.19
N ILE A 96 7.14 12.91 -2.52
CA ILE A 96 7.17 13.50 -1.17
C ILE A 96 6.94 12.42 -0.12
N GLY A 97 5.92 11.59 -0.31
CA GLY A 97 5.53 10.59 0.66
C GLY A 97 6.57 9.49 0.82
N PHE A 98 7.21 9.03 -0.26
CA PHE A 98 8.22 7.97 -0.15
C PHE A 98 9.43 8.40 0.70
N PRO A 99 10.11 9.54 0.43
CA PRO A 99 11.20 10.00 1.30
C PRO A 99 10.76 10.27 2.74
N VAL A 100 9.56 10.81 2.97
CA VAL A 100 9.06 11.07 4.32
C VAL A 100 8.84 9.77 5.10
N ILE A 101 8.21 8.77 4.47
CA ILE A 101 7.97 7.46 5.11
C ILE A 101 9.29 6.74 5.37
N VAL A 102 10.21 6.72 4.39
CA VAL A 102 11.52 6.09 4.55
C VAL A 102 12.33 6.81 5.62
N GLY A 103 12.36 8.14 5.60
CA GLY A 103 13.03 8.96 6.61
C GLY A 103 12.46 8.74 8.01
N TRP A 104 11.13 8.68 8.15
CA TRP A 104 10.47 8.35 9.40
C TRP A 104 10.83 6.94 9.90
N PHE A 105 10.82 5.95 9.00
CA PHE A 105 11.17 4.57 9.34
C PHE A 105 12.61 4.47 9.84
N VAL A 106 13.56 5.07 9.10
CA VAL A 106 14.97 5.12 9.51
C VAL A 106 15.13 5.85 10.84
N TYR A 107 14.53 7.03 10.99
CA TYR A 107 14.58 7.80 12.23
C TYR A 107 14.05 7.01 13.43
N SER A 108 12.89 6.35 13.28
CA SER A 108 12.28 5.55 14.35
C SER A 108 13.15 4.36 14.77
N TRP A 109 13.93 3.81 13.84
CA TRP A 109 14.87 2.71 14.12
C TRP A 109 16.22 3.19 14.63
N SER A 110 16.67 4.37 14.21
CA SER A 110 18.00 4.90 14.53
C SER A 110 18.03 5.77 15.79
N ILE A 111 16.88 6.23 16.29
CA ILE A 111 16.82 6.96 17.55
C ILE A 111 17.42 6.07 18.64
N PRO A 112 18.51 6.52 19.30
CA PRO A 112 18.94 5.92 20.54
C PRO A 112 17.76 6.04 21.51
N GLY A 113 17.29 4.92 22.05
CA GLY A 113 16.25 4.98 23.08
C GLY A 113 16.69 5.91 24.22
N ALA A 114 15.75 6.49 24.95
CA ALA A 114 16.03 7.34 26.12
C ALA A 114 16.73 6.60 27.29
N ALA A 115 17.21 5.38 27.05
CA ALA A 115 17.99 4.58 27.98
C ALA A 115 19.48 4.91 27.78
N SER A 116 20.23 5.00 28.88
CA SER A 116 21.67 5.21 28.79
C SER A 116 22.33 4.09 27.95
N PRO A 117 23.22 4.43 26.99
CA PRO A 117 24.01 3.45 26.26
C PRO A 117 24.73 2.50 27.23
N VAL A 118 24.77 1.21 26.88
CA VAL A 118 25.37 0.16 27.73
C VAL A 118 26.84 0.49 28.01
N GLU A 119 27.52 1.08 27.03
CA GLU A 119 28.91 1.52 27.11
C GLU A 119 29.12 2.57 28.21
N LEU A 120 28.19 3.52 28.36
CA LEU A 120 28.21 4.52 29.42
C LEU A 120 27.94 3.91 30.80
N ARG A 121 27.10 2.86 30.87
CA ARG A 121 26.80 2.16 32.14
C ARG A 121 27.95 1.31 32.66
N ILE A 122 28.84 0.84 31.77
CA ILE A 122 30.05 0.10 32.14
C ILE A 122 31.06 1.05 32.82
N GLN A 123 31.15 2.30 32.38
CA GLN A 123 32.08 3.29 32.93
C GLN A 123 31.51 4.02 34.15
N HIS A 124 30.20 4.29 34.16
CA HIS A 124 29.49 4.96 35.24
C HIS A 124 28.24 4.15 35.64
N PRO A 125 28.26 3.47 36.80
CA PRO A 125 27.11 2.73 37.29
C PRO A 125 25.89 3.67 37.41
N THR A 126 24.85 3.38 36.63
CA THR A 126 23.56 4.07 36.63
C THR A 126 22.46 3.12 37.10
N LEU A 127 21.27 3.63 37.36
CA LEU A 127 20.13 2.82 37.79
C LEU A 127 19.87 1.68 36.79
N PRO A 128 19.41 0.50 37.24
CA PRO A 128 19.01 -0.57 36.33
C PRO A 128 17.94 -0.05 35.36
N GLN A 129 18.00 -0.49 34.10
CA GLN A 129 17.19 0.04 33.00
C GLN A 129 15.68 -0.04 33.23
N GLU A 130 15.24 -0.95 34.11
CA GLU A 130 13.85 -1.09 34.57
C GLU A 130 13.35 0.13 35.38
N PHE A 131 14.27 0.90 35.97
CA PHE A 131 13.98 2.04 36.85
C PHE A 131 14.38 3.41 36.26
N GLU A 132 14.93 3.47 35.04
CA GLU A 132 15.35 4.74 34.41
C GLU A 132 14.19 5.61 33.93
N LYS A 133 12.95 5.11 33.92
CA LYS A 133 11.75 5.80 33.43
C LYS A 133 10.75 6.20 34.53
N LEU A 134 11.09 6.00 35.80
CA LEU A 134 10.34 6.49 36.97
C LEU A 134 10.73 7.94 37.27
#